data_AF-A0A9K3NGI0-F1
#
_entry.id   AF-A0A9K3NGI0-F1
#
_cell.length_a   1.000
_cell.length_b   1.000
_cell.length_c   1.000
_cell.angle_alpha   90.00
_cell.angle_beta   90.00
_cell.angle_gamma   90.00
#
_symmetry.space_group_name_H-M   'P 1'
#
loop_
_entity.id
_entity.type
_entity.pdbx_description
1 polymer ?
#
loop_
_entity_poly.entity_id
_entity_poly.type
_entity_poly.pdbx_seq_one_letter_code
_entity_poly.pdbx_strand_id
1 'polypeptide(L)'
;MAEAAAAALIKVIFEKLAVEAFKKYARSQNIHSELKQLGITLSHIQALLNDASHKEITHESVRLWLTSLQHLAYDIDDVLDDVATEAINRELNPESEASTSMVRKLIPTCCTNFSLSHRLSPKLDSITTQLQHLEKQKGDLGLIVKDEKPKNTSRRNETSLLESDVVGREGEREKLINKLLQDEPSKENFIIVPIVGMGGVGKTTMARILYNDTRVRDHFKLKAWVCVSDEFDIFKISETIYQSVAKKSKQFKYLNQLQVALGEELKDKRFLVVFDDVWNENYDDWENLVRPFHSRATGSRVIITTR
;
A
#
# COMPACT_ATOMS: atom_id res chain seq x y z
N MET A 1 12.80 6.09 5.63
CA MET A 1 12.07 6.81 4.53
C MET A 1 12.57 6.35 3.18
N ALA A 2 13.86 5.99 3.07
CA ALA A 2 14.45 5.52 1.82
C ALA A 2 13.83 4.18 1.36
N GLU A 3 13.47 3.29 2.29
CA GLU A 3 12.83 2.01 1.92
C GLU A 3 11.50 2.18 1.21
N ALA A 4 10.55 2.93 1.78
CA ALA A 4 9.23 3.13 1.16
C ALA A 4 9.33 3.73 -0.26
N ALA A 5 10.27 4.66 -0.47
CA ALA A 5 10.54 5.24 -1.78
C ALA A 5 11.15 4.19 -2.74
N ALA A 6 12.16 3.43 -2.28
CA ALA A 6 12.77 2.37 -3.08
C ALA A 6 11.77 1.26 -3.45
N ALA A 7 10.92 0.83 -2.52
CA ALA A 7 9.89 -0.18 -2.75
C ALA A 7 8.85 0.28 -3.79
N ALA A 8 8.41 1.53 -3.70
CA ALA A 8 7.49 2.13 -4.68
C ALA A 8 8.11 2.20 -6.08
N LEU A 9 9.37 2.66 -6.18
CA LEU A 9 10.10 2.73 -7.45
C LEU A 9 10.32 1.34 -8.07
N ILE A 10 10.71 0.35 -7.26
CA ILE A 10 10.89 -1.04 -7.73
C ILE A 10 9.60 -1.61 -8.30
N LYS A 11 8.44 -1.30 -7.70
CA LYS A 11 7.14 -1.69 -8.25
C LYS A 11 6.89 -1.09 -9.63
N VAL A 12 7.12 0.22 -9.80
CA VAL A 12 6.98 0.91 -11.09
C VAL A 12 7.92 0.31 -12.14
N ILE A 13 9.16 0.00 -11.76
CA ILE A 13 10.14 -0.67 -12.63
C ILE A 13 9.61 -2.03 -13.11
N PHE A 14 9.03 -2.85 -12.23
CA PHE A 14 8.45 -4.14 -12.63
C PHE A 14 7.25 -3.98 -13.57
N GLU A 15 6.41 -2.97 -13.36
CA GLU A 15 5.29 -2.65 -14.25
C GLU A 15 5.79 -2.27 -15.65
N LYS A 16 6.83 -1.42 -15.74
CA LYS A 16 7.47 -1.03 -17.02
C LYS A 16 8.09 -2.24 -17.73
N LEU A 17 8.83 -3.09 -17.02
CA LEU A 17 9.44 -4.31 -17.57
C LEU A 17 8.41 -5.33 -18.05
N ALA A 18 7.17 -5.28 -17.57
CA ALA A 18 6.10 -6.19 -17.96
C ALA A 18 5.45 -5.83 -19.32
N VAL A 19 5.60 -4.58 -19.79
CA VAL A 19 4.96 -4.07 -21.02
C VAL A 19 5.45 -4.84 -22.26
N GLU A 20 4.52 -5.31 -23.11
CA GLU A 20 4.88 -6.16 -24.25
C GLU A 20 5.59 -5.40 -25.37
N ALA A 21 5.14 -4.16 -25.67
CA ALA A 21 5.82 -3.26 -26.61
C ALA A 21 7.28 -3.03 -26.21
N PHE A 22 7.52 -2.81 -24.92
CA PHE A 22 8.84 -2.67 -24.33
C PHE A 22 9.70 -3.93 -24.52
N LYS A 23 9.17 -5.12 -24.21
CA LYS A 23 9.90 -6.39 -24.40
C LYS A 23 10.25 -6.64 -25.87
N LYS A 24 9.35 -6.33 -26.79
CA LYS A 24 9.57 -6.50 -28.24
C LYS A 24 10.70 -5.58 -28.72
N TYR A 25 10.71 -4.33 -28.27
CA TYR A 25 11.78 -3.39 -28.57
C TYR A 25 13.12 -3.84 -27.97
N ALA A 26 13.15 -4.22 -26.70
CA ALA A 26 14.35 -4.71 -26.01
C ALA A 26 15.01 -5.89 -26.75
N ARG A 27 14.21 -6.83 -27.27
CA ARG A 27 14.69 -7.95 -28.11
C ARG A 27 15.31 -7.44 -29.42
N SER A 28 14.67 -6.48 -30.09
CA SER A 28 15.17 -5.92 -31.35
C SER A 28 16.51 -5.17 -31.20
N GLN A 29 16.83 -4.72 -29.99
CA GLN A 29 18.06 -3.99 -29.66
C GLN A 29 19.12 -4.87 -28.98
N ASN A 30 18.88 -6.18 -28.82
CA ASN A 30 19.74 -7.12 -28.11
C ASN A 30 20.03 -6.79 -26.64
N ILE A 31 19.18 -6.02 -25.96
CA ILE A 31 19.33 -5.65 -24.53
C ILE A 31 18.41 -6.46 -23.59
N HIS A 32 17.71 -7.45 -24.14
CA HIS A 32 16.71 -8.23 -23.39
C HIS A 32 17.33 -9.06 -22.26
N SER A 33 18.53 -9.58 -22.45
CA SER A 33 19.28 -10.35 -21.44
C SER A 33 19.61 -9.51 -20.21
N GLU A 34 20.09 -8.30 -20.43
CA GLU A 34 20.52 -7.33 -19.43
C GLU A 34 19.31 -6.90 -18.59
N LEU A 35 18.20 -6.57 -19.24
CA LEU A 35 16.94 -6.23 -18.57
C LEU A 35 16.35 -7.41 -17.79
N LYS A 36 16.51 -8.65 -18.29
CA LYS A 36 16.10 -9.84 -17.55
C LYS A 36 16.95 -10.04 -16.30
N GLN A 37 18.26 -9.84 -16.40
CA GLN A 37 19.18 -9.93 -15.27
C GLN A 37 18.91 -8.85 -14.22
N LEU A 38 18.66 -7.62 -14.68
CA LEU A 38 18.21 -6.50 -13.85
C LEU A 38 16.98 -6.88 -13.02
N GLY A 39 15.95 -7.43 -13.68
CA GLY A 39 14.73 -7.87 -13.01
C GLY A 39 14.97 -8.94 -11.93
N ILE A 40 15.84 -9.92 -12.20
CA ILE A 40 16.19 -10.97 -11.23
C ILE A 40 16.89 -10.37 -10.00
N THR A 41 17.90 -9.53 -10.21
CA THR A 41 18.63 -8.90 -9.10
C THR A 41 17.73 -7.98 -8.27
N LEU A 42 16.85 -7.21 -8.93
CA LEU A 42 15.84 -6.39 -8.23
C LEU A 42 14.89 -7.24 -7.39
N SER A 43 14.45 -8.41 -7.86
CA SER A 43 13.61 -9.31 -7.07
C SER A 43 14.34 -9.81 -5.81
N HIS A 44 15.62 -10.15 -5.90
CA HIS A 44 16.41 -10.55 -4.72
C HIS A 44 16.54 -9.41 -3.70
N ILE A 45 16.78 -8.19 -4.17
CA ILE A 45 16.88 -7.01 -3.31
C ILE A 45 15.53 -6.66 -2.69
N GLN A 46 14.44 -6.77 -3.46
CA GLN A 46 13.07 -6.53 -2.97
C GLN A 46 12.74 -7.43 -1.76
N ALA A 47 13.18 -8.68 -1.78
CA ALA A 47 13.01 -9.61 -0.66
C ALA A 47 13.76 -9.20 0.62
N LEU A 48 14.77 -8.33 0.52
CA LEU A 48 15.55 -7.81 1.66
C LEU A 48 14.99 -6.51 2.23
N LEU A 49 14.13 -5.79 1.49
CA LEU A 49 13.64 -4.46 1.88
C LEU A 49 12.92 -4.46 3.22
N ASN A 50 12.16 -5.52 3.52
CA ASN A 50 11.45 -5.64 4.78
C ASN A 50 12.41 -5.66 5.98
N ASP A 51 13.46 -6.49 5.95
CA ASP A 51 14.47 -6.52 7.02
C ASP A 51 15.29 -5.23 7.06
N ALA A 52 15.63 -4.68 5.88
CA ALA A 52 16.37 -3.42 5.76
C ALA A 52 15.59 -2.23 6.37
N SER A 53 14.27 -2.16 6.19
CA SER A 53 13.40 -1.13 6.78
C SER A 53 13.52 -1.07 8.30
N HIS A 54 13.51 -2.23 8.97
CA HIS A 54 13.64 -2.31 10.43
C HIS A 54 15.02 -1.88 10.92
N LYS A 55 16.06 -2.22 10.15
CA LYS A 55 17.44 -1.91 10.47
C LYS A 55 17.85 -0.49 10.06
N GLU A 56 17.12 0.18 9.17
CA GLU A 56 17.37 1.58 8.73
C GLU A 56 17.43 2.54 9.95
N ILE A 57 16.65 2.26 10.99
CA ILE A 57 16.54 3.09 12.19
C ILE A 57 17.76 2.94 13.10
N THR A 58 18.30 1.73 13.20
CA THR A 58 19.35 1.39 14.18
C THR A 58 20.74 1.29 13.57
N HIS A 59 20.86 1.06 12.26
CA HIS A 59 22.12 0.83 11.56
C HIS A 59 22.28 1.81 10.38
N GLU A 60 23.16 2.80 10.55
CA GLU A 60 23.45 3.80 9.52
C GLU A 60 23.96 3.17 8.21
N SER A 61 24.71 2.06 8.28
CA SER A 61 25.16 1.31 7.11
C SER A 61 24.00 0.77 6.26
N VAL A 62 22.91 0.33 6.89
CA VAL A 62 21.69 -0.12 6.20
C VAL A 62 20.93 1.05 5.60
N ARG A 63 20.91 2.20 6.29
CA ARG A 63 20.32 3.44 5.75
C ARG A 63 21.04 3.93 4.50
N LEU A 64 22.38 3.92 4.51
CA LEU A 64 23.19 4.27 3.34
C LEU A 64 22.97 3.29 2.18
N TRP A 65 22.84 2.00 2.48
CA TRP A 65 22.52 0.98 1.49
C TRP A 65 21.14 1.23 0.84
N LEU A 66 20.10 1.51 1.63
CA LEU A 66 18.76 1.85 1.12
C LEU A 66 18.76 3.14 0.29
N THR A 67 19.54 4.14 0.70
CA THR A 67 19.67 5.40 -0.04
C THR A 67 20.35 5.16 -1.39
N SER A 68 21.40 4.34 -1.42
CA SER A 68 22.09 3.94 -2.66
C SER A 68 21.16 3.18 -3.60
N LEU A 69 20.34 2.27 -3.06
CA LEU A 69 19.30 1.57 -3.83
C LEU A 69 18.25 2.54 -4.39
N GLN A 70 17.83 3.54 -3.61
CA GLN A 70 16.88 4.55 -4.07
C GLN A 70 17.44 5.36 -5.25
N HIS A 71 18.70 5.81 -5.17
CA HIS A 71 19.35 6.51 -6.28
C HIS A 71 19.41 5.65 -7.53
N LEU A 72 19.81 4.38 -7.37
CA LEU A 72 19.90 3.44 -8.48
C LEU A 72 18.54 3.13 -9.10
N ALA A 73 17.47 3.14 -8.29
CA ALA A 73 16.11 2.98 -8.79
C ALA A 73 15.67 4.15 -9.69
N TYR A 74 16.08 5.39 -9.39
CA TYR A 74 15.86 6.53 -10.30
C TYR A 74 16.64 6.37 -11.61
N ASP A 75 17.91 5.97 -11.53
CA ASP A 75 18.72 5.73 -12.73
C ASP A 75 18.13 4.63 -13.63
N ILE A 76 17.55 3.58 -13.03
CA ILE A 76 16.83 2.53 -13.75
C ILE A 76 15.58 3.10 -14.40
N ASP A 77 14.78 3.87 -13.66
CA ASP A 77 13.53 4.43 -14.15
C ASP A 77 13.74 5.33 -15.37
N ASP A 78 14.77 6.20 -15.32
CA ASP A 78 15.19 7.06 -16.43
C ASP A 78 15.55 6.24 -17.67
N VAL A 79 16.33 5.17 -17.50
CA VAL A 79 16.72 4.28 -18.62
C VAL A 79 15.51 3.55 -19.19
N LEU A 80 14.57 3.12 -18.36
CA LEU A 80 13.36 2.45 -18.82
C LEU A 80 12.42 3.40 -19.55
N ASP A 81 12.36 4.68 -19.16
CA ASP A 81 11.59 5.70 -19.87
C ASP A 81 12.17 6.05 -21.24
N ASP A 82 13.49 6.14 -21.36
CA ASP A 82 14.18 6.28 -22.65
C ASP A 82 13.79 5.13 -23.60
N VAL A 83 13.77 3.89 -23.08
CA VAL A 83 13.42 2.69 -23.85
C VAL A 83 11.93 2.63 -24.19
N ALA A 84 11.05 2.98 -23.26
CA ALA A 84 9.60 2.99 -23.45
C ALA A 84 9.17 4.04 -24.48
N THR A 85 9.75 5.25 -24.39
CA THR A 85 9.50 6.34 -25.35
C THR A 85 9.85 5.90 -26.77
N GLU A 86 10.97 5.21 -26.95
CA GLU A 86 11.40 4.76 -28.27
C GLU A 86 10.58 3.58 -28.81
N ALA A 87 10.13 2.69 -27.93
CA ALA A 87 9.19 1.64 -28.29
C ALA A 87 7.89 2.24 -28.87
N ILE A 88 7.35 3.29 -28.24
CA ILE A 88 6.17 4.03 -28.72
C ILE A 88 6.45 4.71 -30.07
N ASN A 89 7.59 5.38 -30.23
CA ASN A 89 7.96 6.05 -31.49
C ASN A 89 7.99 5.07 -32.67
N ARG A 90 8.44 3.83 -32.45
CA ARG A 90 8.43 2.77 -33.49
C ARG A 90 7.04 2.23 -33.79
N GLU A 91 6.17 2.07 -32.81
CA GLU A 91 4.79 1.65 -33.06
C GLU A 91 4.01 2.70 -33.86
N LEU A 92 4.28 3.98 -33.64
CA LEU A 92 3.65 5.09 -34.37
C LEU A 92 4.23 5.28 -35.78
N ASN A 93 5.43 4.76 -36.08
CA ASN A 93 6.09 4.90 -37.38
C ASN A 93 6.56 3.54 -37.95
N PRO A 94 5.63 2.66 -38.39
CA PRO A 94 5.95 1.30 -38.84
C PRO A 94 6.72 1.21 -40.17
N GLU A 95 6.88 2.29 -40.94
CA GLU A 95 7.55 2.27 -42.25
C GLU A 95 9.02 2.75 -42.18
N SER A 96 9.94 1.82 -41.92
CA SER A 96 11.33 1.96 -42.39
C SER A 96 11.89 0.73 -43.08
N GLU A 97 11.06 -0.28 -43.32
CA GLU A 97 11.39 -1.45 -44.13
C GLU A 97 10.50 -1.44 -45.38
N ALA A 98 11.08 -1.03 -46.51
CA ALA A 98 10.51 -1.03 -47.87
C ALA A 98 9.36 -0.05 -48.18
N SER A 99 9.70 1.20 -48.55
CA SER A 99 8.89 2.00 -49.46
C SER A 99 9.76 2.92 -50.31
N THR A 100 9.84 2.61 -51.61
CA THR A 100 10.44 3.44 -52.65
C THR A 100 9.51 4.60 -52.96
N SER A 101 9.59 5.70 -52.19
CA SER A 101 8.99 6.97 -52.61
C SER A 101 9.90 8.14 -52.24
N MET A 102 9.98 9.12 -53.12
CA MET A 102 10.93 10.23 -53.12
C MET A 102 10.76 11.25 -51.97
N VAL A 103 10.09 10.89 -50.87
CA VAL A 103 9.84 11.78 -49.71
C VAL A 103 10.96 11.71 -48.66
N ARG A 104 12.08 11.04 -48.98
CA ARG A 104 13.26 10.91 -48.10
C ARG A 104 14.03 12.22 -47.83
N LYS A 105 13.56 13.38 -48.29
CA LYS A 105 14.24 14.67 -48.18
C LYS A 105 13.74 15.59 -47.06
N LEU A 106 12.71 15.19 -46.30
CA LEU A 106 12.12 16.02 -45.24
C LEU A 106 12.33 15.52 -43.82
N ILE A 107 13.00 14.37 -43.64
CA ILE A 107 13.39 13.89 -42.31
C ILE A 107 14.85 14.31 -42.10
N PRO A 108 15.15 15.19 -41.13
CA PRO A 108 16.52 15.58 -40.83
C PRO A 108 17.37 14.34 -40.52
N THR A 109 18.53 14.25 -41.16
CA THR A 109 19.51 13.16 -41.03
C THR A 109 20.07 12.99 -39.61
N CYS A 110 19.65 13.79 -38.63
CA CYS A 110 19.97 13.60 -37.21
C CYS A 110 19.12 12.51 -36.53
N CYS A 111 18.05 12.05 -37.17
CA CYS A 111 17.12 11.06 -36.60
C CYS A 111 17.25 9.66 -37.23
N THR A 112 18.25 9.42 -38.10
CA THR A 112 18.48 8.09 -38.66
C THR A 112 19.32 7.24 -37.71
N ASN A 113 18.66 6.40 -36.91
CA ASN A 113 19.06 5.05 -36.54
C ASN A 113 20.58 4.77 -36.44
N PHE A 114 21.30 5.52 -35.60
CA PHE A 114 22.66 5.16 -35.16
C PHE A 114 22.66 4.90 -33.65
N SER A 115 22.28 3.66 -33.33
CA SER A 115 22.51 2.89 -32.10
C SER A 115 22.31 3.59 -30.75
N LEU A 116 21.05 3.85 -30.39
CA LEU A 116 20.68 4.09 -28.99
C LEU A 116 20.99 2.86 -28.12
N SER A 117 21.00 1.64 -28.69
CA SER A 117 21.50 0.43 -28.05
C SER A 117 22.94 0.58 -27.53
N HIS A 118 23.86 1.14 -28.32
CA HIS A 118 25.24 1.41 -27.87
C HIS A 118 25.32 2.46 -26.74
N ARG A 119 24.30 3.30 -26.54
CA ARG A 119 24.21 4.24 -25.40
C ARG A 119 23.54 3.62 -24.17
N LEU A 120 22.54 2.76 -24.38
CA LEU A 120 21.75 2.15 -23.31
C LEU A 120 22.45 0.93 -22.70
N SER A 121 23.11 0.09 -23.49
CA SER A 121 23.87 -1.07 -23.00
C SER A 121 24.91 -0.69 -21.93
N PRO A 122 25.82 0.28 -22.13
CA PRO A 122 26.80 0.62 -21.09
C PRO A 122 26.16 1.22 -19.82
N LYS A 123 25.03 1.93 -19.95
CA LYS A 123 24.26 2.40 -18.78
C LYS A 123 23.63 1.23 -18.02
N LEU A 124 22.98 0.31 -18.73
CA LEU A 124 22.39 -0.91 -18.17
C LEU A 124 23.45 -1.81 -17.52
N ASP A 125 24.62 -1.95 -18.13
CA ASP A 125 25.75 -2.70 -17.56
C ASP A 125 26.25 -2.07 -16.26
N SER A 126 26.38 -0.74 -16.24
CA SER A 126 26.78 0.01 -15.04
C SER A 126 25.76 -0.18 -13.91
N ILE A 127 24.47 0.02 -14.20
CA ILE A 127 23.36 -0.16 -13.25
C ILE A 127 23.34 -1.60 -12.72
N THR A 128 23.43 -2.59 -13.61
CA THR A 128 23.40 -4.01 -13.25
C THR A 128 24.57 -4.36 -12.34
N THR A 129 25.76 -3.83 -12.63
CA THR A 129 26.95 -4.02 -11.79
C THR A 129 26.77 -3.40 -10.40
N GLN A 130 26.20 -2.20 -10.31
CA GLN A 130 25.92 -1.54 -9.03
C GLN A 130 24.86 -2.29 -8.21
N LEU A 131 23.79 -2.77 -8.85
CA LEU A 131 22.77 -3.59 -8.19
C LEU A 131 23.37 -4.89 -7.65
N GLN A 132 24.23 -5.57 -8.42
CA GLN A 132 24.93 -6.76 -7.94
C GLN A 132 25.87 -6.46 -6.77
N HIS A 133 26.49 -5.27 -6.76
CA HIS A 133 27.29 -4.85 -5.62
C HIS A 133 26.43 -4.67 -4.37
N LEU A 134 25.29 -3.98 -4.49
CA LEU A 134 24.31 -3.85 -3.39
C LEU A 134 23.78 -5.20 -2.91
N GLU A 135 23.49 -6.13 -3.84
CA GLU A 135 23.05 -7.47 -3.51
C GLU A 135 24.11 -8.24 -2.71
N LYS A 136 25.41 -8.09 -3.07
CA LYS A 136 26.51 -8.74 -2.35
C LYS A 136 26.73 -8.19 -0.95
N GLN A 137 26.53 -6.88 -0.75
CA GLN A 137 26.64 -6.23 0.56
C GLN A 137 25.66 -6.76 1.61
N LYS A 138 24.62 -7.51 1.19
CA LYS A 138 23.64 -8.10 2.12
C LYS A 138 24.28 -8.92 3.23
N GLY A 139 25.37 -9.66 2.93
CA GLY A 139 26.07 -10.50 3.91
C GLY A 139 26.74 -9.68 5.00
N ASP A 140 27.45 -8.62 4.61
CA ASP A 140 28.17 -7.74 5.52
C ASP A 140 27.22 -6.88 6.38
N LEU A 141 26.05 -6.54 5.82
CA LEU A 141 24.97 -5.83 6.52
C LEU A 141 24.09 -6.76 7.36
N GLY A 142 24.32 -8.07 7.31
CA GLY A 142 23.50 -9.08 7.98
C GLY A 142 22.03 -9.04 7.57
N LEU A 143 21.72 -8.61 6.34
CA LEU A 143 20.36 -8.55 5.82
C LEU A 143 19.87 -9.97 5.49
N ILE A 144 18.67 -10.29 5.96
CA ILE A 144 18.04 -11.60 5.74
C ILE A 144 16.69 -11.44 5.02
N VAL A 145 16.33 -12.44 4.23
CA VAL A 145 14.97 -12.54 3.70
C VAL A 145 14.05 -12.89 4.86
N LYS A 146 13.17 -11.97 5.23
CA LYS A 146 12.11 -12.22 6.21
C LYS A 146 10.83 -12.52 5.46
N ASP A 147 10.50 -13.81 5.34
CA ASP A 147 9.23 -14.28 4.78
C ASP A 147 8.03 -13.97 5.70
N GLU A 148 8.30 -13.67 6.98
CA GLU A 148 7.29 -13.28 7.95
C GLU A 148 7.08 -11.76 7.94
N LYS A 149 5.82 -11.35 7.70
CA LYS A 149 5.37 -9.99 8.04
C LYS A 149 5.72 -9.75 9.52
N PRO A 150 6.48 -8.69 9.84
CA PRO A 150 6.92 -8.46 11.20
C PRO A 150 5.71 -8.20 12.10
N LYS A 151 5.64 -8.89 13.23
CA LYS A 151 4.79 -8.49 14.37
C LYS A 151 5.35 -7.17 14.91
N ASN A 152 4.72 -6.06 14.55
CA ASN A 152 5.11 -4.73 15.01
C ASN A 152 4.66 -4.51 16.45
N THR A 153 5.34 -5.14 17.40
CA THR A 153 5.01 -5.11 18.84
C THR A 153 4.94 -3.69 19.45
N SER A 154 5.46 -2.66 18.77
CA SER A 154 5.42 -1.26 19.18
C SER A 154 4.11 -0.53 18.87
N ARG A 155 3.24 -1.07 18.00
CA ARG A 155 1.93 -0.44 17.68
C ARG A 155 0.83 -0.75 18.69
N ARG A 156 1.11 -1.61 19.67
CA ARG A 156 0.12 -2.18 20.62
C ARG A 156 -0.63 -1.18 21.52
N ASN A 157 -0.32 0.11 21.46
CA ASN A 157 -0.78 1.10 22.43
C ASN A 157 -1.59 2.25 21.80
N GLU A 158 -2.28 2.04 20.68
CA GLU A 158 -3.18 3.05 20.14
C GLU A 158 -4.51 3.06 20.90
N THR A 159 -4.72 4.12 21.69
CA THR A 159 -5.94 4.31 22.49
C THR A 159 -6.98 5.13 21.74
N SER A 160 -8.25 5.04 22.15
CA SER A 160 -9.30 5.93 21.66
C SER A 160 -9.30 7.31 22.35
N LEU A 161 -8.33 7.62 23.20
CA LEU A 161 -8.30 8.88 23.97
C LEU A 161 -7.83 10.05 23.10
N LEU A 162 -8.37 11.24 23.39
CA LEU A 162 -7.97 12.49 22.72
C LEU A 162 -6.63 12.96 23.30
N GLU A 163 -5.69 13.36 22.43
CA GLU A 163 -4.34 13.76 22.85
C GLU A 163 -4.02 15.25 22.59
N SER A 164 -4.80 15.97 21.76
CA SER A 164 -4.61 17.42 21.52
C SER A 164 -5.74 18.05 20.69
N ASP A 165 -5.79 19.38 20.67
CA ASP A 165 -6.63 20.17 19.76
C ASP A 165 -6.12 20.06 18.32
N VAL A 166 -7.02 19.72 17.40
CA VAL A 166 -6.73 19.66 15.96
C VAL A 166 -7.11 20.98 15.32
N VAL A 167 -6.15 21.62 14.66
CA VAL A 167 -6.34 22.93 14.00
C VAL A 167 -6.51 22.75 12.50
N GLY A 168 -7.46 23.48 11.91
CA GLY A 168 -7.57 23.65 10.45
C GLY A 168 -8.24 22.48 9.71
N ARG A 169 -8.87 21.55 10.44
CA ARG A 169 -9.63 20.42 9.87
C ARG A 169 -11.11 20.43 10.24
N GLU A 170 -11.63 21.57 10.67
CA GLU A 170 -13.01 21.73 11.13
C GLU A 170 -14.01 21.39 10.03
N GLY A 171 -13.75 21.84 8.79
CA GLY A 171 -14.62 21.56 7.65
C GLY A 171 -14.69 20.07 7.28
N GLU A 172 -13.57 19.35 7.37
CA GLU A 172 -13.53 17.90 7.13
C GLU A 172 -14.22 17.13 8.27
N ARG A 173 -13.96 17.52 9.52
CA ARG A 173 -14.62 17.00 10.71
C ARG A 173 -16.13 17.10 10.58
N GLU A 174 -16.67 18.28 10.30
CA GLU A 174 -18.12 18.49 10.21
C GLU A 174 -18.76 17.66 9.08
N LYS A 175 -18.10 17.54 7.93
CA LYS A 175 -18.56 16.67 6.83
C LYS A 175 -18.67 15.21 7.27
N LEU A 176 -17.66 14.70 7.96
CA LEU A 176 -17.64 13.31 8.43
C LEU A 176 -18.67 13.08 9.55
N ILE A 177 -18.86 14.05 10.44
CA ILE A 177 -19.92 13.98 11.46
C ILE A 177 -21.29 13.92 10.81
N ASN A 178 -21.57 14.78 9.83
CA ASN A 178 -22.83 14.73 9.10
C ASN A 178 -23.05 13.36 8.45
N LYS A 179 -22.02 12.78 7.82
CA LYS A 179 -22.09 11.44 7.22
C LYS A 179 -22.35 10.33 8.27
N LEU A 180 -21.81 10.47 9.47
CA LEU A 180 -22.08 9.54 10.57
C LEU A 180 -23.51 9.65 11.09
N LEU A 181 -24.07 10.86 11.15
CA LEU A 181 -25.39 11.13 11.75
C LEU A 181 -26.56 11.05 10.77
N GLN A 182 -26.31 11.04 9.46
CA GLN A 182 -27.35 10.97 8.44
C GLN A 182 -28.08 9.61 8.47
N ASP A 183 -29.40 9.59 8.51
CA ASP A 183 -30.16 8.35 8.34
C ASP A 183 -30.40 8.12 6.84
N GLU A 184 -29.43 7.50 6.16
CA GLU A 184 -29.55 7.10 4.77
C GLU A 184 -30.27 5.74 4.65
N PRO A 185 -31.23 5.60 3.70
CA PRO A 185 -31.82 4.31 3.39
C PRO A 185 -30.79 3.42 2.69
N SER A 186 -30.06 2.60 3.44
CA SER A 186 -29.18 1.57 2.92
C SER A 186 -29.88 0.21 2.85
N LYS A 187 -29.58 -0.56 1.80
CA LYS A 187 -29.98 -1.98 1.72
C LYS A 187 -29.26 -2.83 2.77
N GLU A 188 -28.09 -2.37 3.22
CA GLU A 188 -27.27 -3.01 4.24
C GLU A 188 -27.56 -2.44 5.63
N ASN A 189 -27.29 -3.24 6.67
CA ASN A 189 -27.59 -2.87 8.06
C ASN A 189 -26.61 -1.84 8.67
N PHE A 190 -25.47 -1.59 8.01
CA PHE A 190 -24.50 -0.57 8.43
C PHE A 190 -23.87 0.10 7.21
N ILE A 191 -23.28 1.29 7.41
CA ILE A 191 -22.58 2.04 6.37
C ILE A 191 -21.11 2.22 6.75
N ILE A 192 -20.22 1.98 5.79
CA ILE A 192 -18.77 2.19 5.94
C ILE A 192 -18.41 3.66 5.65
N VAL A 193 -17.63 4.26 6.54
CA VAL A 193 -17.06 5.60 6.40
C VAL A 193 -15.53 5.48 6.38
N PRO A 194 -14.93 5.41 5.18
CA PRO A 194 -13.47 5.26 5.07
C PRO A 194 -12.76 6.60 5.26
N ILE A 195 -11.61 6.57 5.92
CA ILE A 195 -10.64 7.66 6.05
C ILE A 195 -9.32 7.13 5.48
N VAL A 196 -8.98 7.54 4.26
CA VAL A 196 -7.85 7.00 3.48
C VAL A 196 -6.81 8.09 3.27
N GLY A 197 -5.53 7.70 3.23
CA GLY A 197 -4.44 8.60 2.93
C GLY A 197 -3.09 8.10 3.39
N MET A 198 -2.04 8.81 3.00
CA MET A 198 -0.65 8.46 3.31
C MET A 198 -0.36 8.33 4.82
N GLY A 199 0.75 7.69 5.17
CA GLY A 199 1.22 7.63 6.57
C GLY A 199 1.45 9.03 7.14
N GLY A 200 1.13 9.24 8.42
CA GLY A 200 1.39 10.50 9.12
C GLY A 200 0.39 11.65 8.85
N VAL A 201 -0.61 11.48 7.97
CA VAL A 201 -1.59 12.55 7.64
C VAL A 201 -2.70 12.75 8.69
N GLY A 202 -2.62 12.08 9.85
CA GLY A 202 -3.57 12.25 10.95
C GLY A 202 -4.92 11.54 10.80
N LYS A 203 -4.99 10.39 10.10
CA LYS A 203 -6.22 9.61 9.95
C LYS A 203 -6.76 9.09 11.29
N THR A 204 -5.89 8.44 12.06
CA THR A 204 -6.18 7.98 13.43
C THR A 204 -6.65 9.14 14.31
N THR A 205 -6.00 10.31 14.19
CA THR A 205 -6.42 11.53 14.89
C THR A 205 -7.85 11.94 14.52
N MET A 206 -8.17 11.97 13.22
CA MET A 206 -9.53 12.28 12.75
C MET A 206 -10.55 11.25 13.26
N ALA A 207 -10.24 9.96 13.18
CA ALA A 207 -11.11 8.91 13.71
C ALA A 207 -11.33 9.07 15.23
N ARG A 208 -10.31 9.42 16.03
CA ARG A 208 -10.45 9.70 17.47
C ARG A 208 -11.34 10.90 17.74
N ILE A 209 -11.24 11.97 16.96
CA ILE A 209 -12.12 13.14 17.07
C ILE A 209 -13.58 12.73 16.81
N LEU A 210 -13.84 12.04 15.71
CA LEU A 210 -15.18 11.60 15.35
C LEU A 210 -15.75 10.65 16.40
N TYR A 211 -14.94 9.69 16.84
CA TYR A 211 -15.34 8.75 17.88
C TYR A 211 -15.70 9.49 19.17
N ASN A 212 -14.97 10.52 19.59
CA ASN A 212 -15.23 11.20 20.86
C ASN A 212 -16.16 12.42 20.76
N ASP A 213 -16.60 12.82 19.56
CA ASP A 213 -17.56 13.91 19.38
C ASP A 213 -18.86 13.63 20.15
N THR A 214 -19.36 14.64 20.85
CA THR A 214 -20.55 14.49 21.71
C THR A 214 -21.78 14.10 20.90
N ARG A 215 -21.98 14.68 19.72
CA ARG A 215 -23.11 14.37 18.84
C ARG A 215 -23.06 12.92 18.37
N VAL A 216 -21.87 12.44 18.02
CA VAL A 216 -21.64 11.04 17.63
C VAL A 216 -21.88 10.12 18.82
N ARG A 217 -21.33 10.43 19.99
CA ARG A 217 -21.51 9.63 21.21
C ARG A 217 -22.98 9.49 21.60
N ASP A 218 -23.76 10.56 21.49
CA ASP A 218 -25.17 10.56 21.89
C ASP A 218 -26.06 9.87 20.84
N HIS A 219 -25.60 9.77 19.58
CA HIS A 219 -26.30 9.12 18.49
C HIS A 219 -26.14 7.59 18.45
N PHE A 220 -24.97 7.07 18.84
CA PHE A 220 -24.67 5.64 18.81
C PHE A 220 -24.75 5.01 20.21
N LYS A 221 -25.69 4.07 20.41
CA LYS A 221 -25.89 3.39 21.69
C LYS A 221 -24.69 2.51 22.07
N LEU A 222 -24.08 1.87 21.08
CA LEU A 222 -22.90 1.02 21.27
C LEU A 222 -21.73 1.56 20.47
N LYS A 223 -20.54 1.49 21.06
CA LYS A 223 -19.31 1.98 20.44
C LYS A 223 -18.16 1.05 20.74
N ALA A 224 -17.31 0.81 19.74
CA ALA A 224 -16.08 0.07 19.89
C ALA A 224 -14.96 0.69 19.04
N TRP A 225 -13.73 0.54 19.52
CA TRP A 225 -12.52 0.94 18.81
C TRP A 225 -11.55 -0.23 18.80
N VAL A 226 -11.04 -0.60 17.63
CA VAL A 226 -10.06 -1.67 17.46
C VAL A 226 -8.95 -1.19 16.54
N CYS A 227 -7.70 -1.29 17.01
CA CYS A 227 -6.52 -1.16 16.16
C CYS A 227 -6.21 -2.53 15.54
N VAL A 228 -6.10 -2.60 14.20
CA VAL A 228 -5.99 -3.85 13.42
C VAL A 228 -4.52 -4.18 13.05
N SER A 229 -3.59 -3.28 13.36
CA SER A 229 -2.35 -3.03 12.60
C SER A 229 -1.26 -4.11 12.49
N ASP A 230 -1.40 -5.31 13.09
CA ASP A 230 -0.34 -6.35 13.07
C ASP A 230 -0.79 -7.74 12.59
N GLU A 231 -1.91 -8.26 13.10
CA GLU A 231 -2.48 -9.55 12.68
C GLU A 231 -3.99 -9.36 12.51
N PHE A 232 -4.52 -9.69 11.32
CA PHE A 232 -5.97 -9.73 11.10
C PHE A 232 -6.58 -10.97 11.78
N ASP A 233 -6.57 -10.98 13.10
CA ASP A 233 -7.10 -12.05 13.92
C ASP A 233 -8.57 -11.76 14.22
N ILE A 234 -9.45 -12.39 13.43
CA ILE A 234 -10.91 -12.21 13.54
C ILE A 234 -11.40 -12.48 14.97
N PHE A 235 -10.80 -13.46 15.67
CA PHE A 235 -11.18 -13.77 17.04
C PHE A 235 -10.83 -12.62 17.99
N LYS A 236 -9.58 -12.15 17.99
CA LYS A 236 -9.14 -11.03 18.85
C LYS A 236 -9.89 -9.73 18.55
N ILE A 237 -10.12 -9.45 17.27
CA ILE A 237 -10.87 -8.27 16.83
C ILE A 237 -12.32 -8.37 17.34
N SER A 238 -13.00 -9.50 17.10
CA SER A 238 -14.38 -9.73 17.55
C SER A 238 -14.49 -9.67 19.08
N GLU A 239 -13.48 -10.17 19.80
CA GLU A 239 -13.43 -10.17 21.26
C GLU A 239 -13.28 -8.75 21.81
N THR A 240 -12.42 -7.94 21.21
CA THR A 240 -12.22 -6.53 21.57
C THR A 240 -13.51 -5.72 21.38
N ILE A 241 -14.22 -5.96 20.27
CA ILE A 241 -15.53 -5.33 20.00
C ILE A 241 -16.54 -5.78 21.06
N TYR A 242 -16.66 -7.09 21.29
CA TYR A 242 -17.61 -7.64 22.27
C TYR A 242 -17.39 -7.05 23.65
N GLN A 243 -16.15 -7.00 24.14
CA GLN A 243 -15.82 -6.43 25.45
C GLN A 243 -16.20 -4.95 25.53
N SER A 244 -16.00 -4.19 24.45
CA SER A 244 -16.35 -2.78 24.36
C SER A 244 -17.87 -2.54 24.41
N VAL A 245 -18.65 -3.33 23.66
CA VAL A 245 -20.10 -3.12 23.53
C VAL A 245 -20.91 -3.76 24.66
N ALA A 246 -20.52 -4.95 25.11
CA ALA A 246 -21.21 -5.68 26.18
C ALA A 246 -20.90 -5.10 27.57
N LYS A 247 -19.76 -4.39 27.70
CA LYS A 247 -19.22 -3.87 28.98
C LYS A 247 -19.12 -4.95 30.07
N LYS A 248 -18.87 -6.19 29.66
CA LYS A 248 -18.75 -7.37 30.52
C LYS A 248 -17.56 -8.20 30.06
N SER A 249 -16.84 -8.77 31.01
CA SER A 249 -15.81 -9.77 30.72
C SER A 249 -16.47 -11.14 30.61
N LYS A 250 -16.48 -11.70 29.40
CA LYS A 250 -16.87 -13.09 29.13
C LYS A 250 -15.80 -13.69 28.23
N GLN A 251 -15.28 -14.85 28.63
CA GLN A 251 -14.34 -15.60 27.81
C GLN A 251 -15.11 -16.51 26.86
N PHE A 252 -14.62 -16.60 25.63
CA PHE A 252 -15.14 -17.51 24.62
C PHE A 252 -14.05 -18.47 24.20
N LYS A 253 -14.43 -19.73 23.95
CA LYS A 253 -13.47 -20.75 23.48
C LYS A 253 -13.40 -20.82 21.95
N TYR A 254 -14.49 -20.47 21.28
CA TYR A 254 -14.65 -20.64 19.84
C TYR A 254 -15.24 -19.39 19.19
N LEU A 255 -14.76 -19.05 17.98
CA LEU A 255 -15.21 -17.87 17.24
C LEU A 255 -16.72 -17.82 17.06
N ASN A 256 -17.36 -18.95 16.76
CA ASN A 256 -18.80 -19.03 16.59
C ASN A 256 -19.57 -18.55 17.83
N GLN A 257 -19.14 -18.96 19.04
CA GLN A 257 -19.81 -18.54 20.28
C GLN A 257 -19.67 -17.04 20.52
N LEU A 258 -18.49 -16.49 20.22
CA LEU A 258 -18.20 -15.07 20.33
C LEU A 258 -19.03 -14.25 19.32
N GLN A 259 -19.08 -14.67 18.07
CA GLN A 259 -19.82 -13.95 17.02
C GLN A 259 -21.33 -14.02 17.21
N VAL A 260 -21.88 -15.14 17.70
CA VAL A 260 -23.30 -15.23 18.09
C VAL A 260 -23.61 -14.26 19.23
N ALA A 261 -22.80 -14.27 20.30
CA ALA A 261 -22.99 -13.37 21.43
C ALA A 261 -22.82 -11.89 21.03
N LEU A 262 -21.87 -11.59 20.16
CA LEU A 262 -21.70 -10.24 19.61
C LEU A 262 -22.91 -9.81 18.78
N GLY A 263 -23.44 -10.69 17.94
CA GLY A 263 -24.66 -10.42 17.17
C GLY A 263 -25.87 -10.14 18.06
N GLU A 264 -26.02 -10.88 19.16
CA GLU A 264 -27.06 -10.64 20.18
C GLU A 264 -26.88 -9.28 20.86
N GLU A 265 -25.64 -8.90 21.19
CA GLU A 265 -25.37 -7.60 21.80
C GLU A 265 -25.62 -6.43 20.84
N LEU A 266 -25.32 -6.58 19.55
CA LEU A 266 -25.56 -5.55 18.52
C LEU A 266 -27.02 -5.49 18.07
N LYS A 267 -27.82 -6.51 18.36
CA LYS A 267 -29.19 -6.63 17.89
C LYS A 267 -30.05 -5.43 18.31
N ASP A 268 -30.74 -4.84 17.33
CA ASP A 268 -31.69 -3.72 17.50
C ASP A 268 -31.09 -2.47 18.18
N LYS A 269 -29.75 -2.33 18.15
CA LYS A 269 -29.02 -1.19 18.73
C LYS A 269 -28.15 -0.56 17.65
N ARG A 270 -28.27 0.76 17.50
CA ARG A 270 -27.39 1.54 16.62
C ARG A 270 -25.97 1.54 17.18
N PHE A 271 -25.00 1.08 16.40
CA PHE A 271 -23.60 0.97 16.83
C PHE A 271 -22.65 1.75 15.93
N LEU A 272 -21.51 2.15 16.50
CA LEU A 272 -20.34 2.67 15.78
C LEU A 272 -19.11 1.82 16.12
N VAL A 273 -18.52 1.19 15.12
CA VAL A 273 -17.24 0.47 15.28
C VAL A 273 -16.15 1.20 14.49
N VAL A 274 -15.00 1.43 15.11
CA VAL A 274 -13.81 1.95 14.42
C VAL A 274 -12.81 0.83 14.26
N PHE A 275 -12.42 0.56 13.01
CA PHE A 275 -11.25 -0.24 12.66
C PHE A 275 -10.12 0.70 12.24
N ASP A 276 -9.14 0.87 13.12
CA ASP A 276 -8.00 1.74 12.90
C ASP A 276 -6.83 0.96 12.30
N ASP A 277 -6.21 1.54 11.27
CA ASP A 277 -5.05 1.06 10.51
C ASP A 277 -5.25 -0.36 9.94
N VAL A 278 -6.26 -0.51 9.07
CA VAL A 278 -6.59 -1.78 8.40
C VAL A 278 -5.68 -2.02 7.20
N TRP A 279 -5.01 -3.17 7.17
CA TRP A 279 -4.09 -3.61 6.11
C TRP A 279 -4.49 -4.90 5.40
N ASN A 280 -5.57 -5.56 5.84
CA ASN A 280 -5.99 -6.83 5.26
C ASN A 280 -6.78 -6.60 3.96
N GLU A 281 -6.34 -7.23 2.88
CA GLU A 281 -6.99 -7.17 1.57
C GLU A 281 -7.89 -8.39 1.30
N ASN A 282 -7.91 -9.38 2.19
CA ASN A 282 -8.74 -10.57 2.02
C ASN A 282 -10.22 -10.26 2.29
N TYR A 283 -11.02 -10.33 1.23
CA TYR A 283 -12.46 -10.10 1.28
C TYR A 283 -13.19 -11.12 2.16
N ASP A 284 -12.82 -12.39 2.12
CA ASP A 284 -13.50 -13.45 2.88
C ASP A 284 -13.31 -13.25 4.38
N ASP A 285 -12.13 -12.80 4.79
CA ASP A 285 -11.83 -12.49 6.19
C ASP A 285 -12.65 -11.28 6.68
N TRP A 286 -12.80 -10.26 5.83
CA TRP A 286 -13.68 -9.12 6.11
C TRP A 286 -15.13 -9.55 6.25
N GLU A 287 -15.66 -10.33 5.29
CA GLU A 287 -17.03 -10.83 5.34
C GLU A 287 -17.26 -11.65 6.61
N ASN A 288 -16.33 -12.56 6.95
CA ASN A 288 -16.37 -13.34 8.18
C ASN A 288 -16.40 -12.48 9.44
N LEU A 289 -15.62 -11.38 9.49
CA LEU A 289 -15.57 -10.48 10.62
C LEU A 289 -16.89 -9.72 10.83
N VAL A 290 -17.50 -9.22 9.75
CA VAL A 290 -18.70 -8.36 9.85
C VAL A 290 -20.03 -9.14 9.89
N ARG A 291 -20.02 -10.47 9.81
CA ARG A 291 -21.25 -11.29 9.95
C ARG A 291 -22.16 -10.88 11.12
N PRO A 292 -21.63 -10.60 12.34
CA PRO A 292 -22.46 -10.19 13.47
C PRO A 292 -23.14 -8.82 13.29
N PHE A 293 -22.64 -8.00 12.36
CA PHE A 293 -23.09 -6.61 12.15
C PHE A 293 -24.33 -6.52 11.27
N HIS A 294 -24.70 -7.61 10.59
CA HIS A 294 -25.95 -7.68 9.82
C HIS A 294 -27.21 -7.84 10.71
N SER A 295 -27.13 -7.40 11.97
CA SER A 295 -28.29 -7.30 12.84
C SER A 295 -29.25 -6.21 12.33
N ARG A 296 -30.57 -6.36 12.56
CA ARG A 296 -31.64 -5.58 11.90
C ARG A 296 -31.76 -4.10 12.33
N ALA A 297 -30.71 -3.50 12.89
CA ALA A 297 -30.71 -2.11 13.33
C ALA A 297 -30.16 -1.19 12.23
N THR A 298 -31.03 -0.40 11.59
CA THR A 298 -30.64 0.58 10.59
C THR A 298 -29.89 1.77 11.22
N GLY A 299 -28.96 2.36 10.45
CA GLY A 299 -28.23 3.56 10.86
C GLY A 299 -26.91 3.29 11.60
N SER A 300 -26.47 2.04 11.71
CA SER A 300 -25.15 1.72 12.27
C SER A 300 -24.02 2.16 11.32
N ARG A 301 -22.84 2.42 11.89
CA ARG A 301 -21.67 2.94 11.16
C ARG A 301 -20.41 2.16 11.48
N VAL A 302 -19.56 2.04 10.48
CA VAL A 302 -18.20 1.50 10.63
C VAL A 302 -17.22 2.50 10.05
N ILE A 303 -16.30 3.01 10.88
CA ILE A 303 -15.19 3.85 10.41
C ILE A 303 -14.01 2.93 10.14
N ILE A 304 -13.37 3.09 8.98
CA ILE A 304 -12.15 2.37 8.63
C ILE A 304 -11.07 3.40 8.32
N THR A 305 -9.90 3.29 8.95
CA THR A 305 -8.72 4.04 8.53
C THR A 305 -7.75 3.10 7.81
N THR A 306 -7.22 3.53 6.67
CA THR A 306 -6.27 2.73 5.87
C THR A 306 -5.41 3.64 4.98
N ARG A 307 -4.43 3.06 4.28
CA ARG A 307 -3.50 3.77 3.41
C ARG A 307 -3.95 3.76 1.95
#